data_AF-A0A3D3YPL3-F1
#
_entry.id   AF-A0A3D3YPL3-F1
#
_cell.length_a   1.000
_cell.length_b   1.000
_cell.length_c   1.000
_cell.angle_alpha   90.00
_cell.angle_beta   90.00
_cell.angle_gamma   90.00
#
_symmetry.space_group_name_H-M   'P 1'
#
loop_
_entity.id
_entity.type
_entity.pdbx_description
1 polymer ?
#
loop_
_entity_poly.entity_id
_entity_poly.type
_entity_poly.pdbx_seq_one_letter_code
_entity_poly.pdbx_strand_id
1 'polypeptide(L)'
;METGSQPGSQGVKVPPLKQKLTEDLKIAMRGGDEVRRATIRLVMAAIKNTEIARQTPLDDGDILGTIAKEVRQRQESIDAFKKGNRPDLVVREEAEMAVLNEYLPRQMTREEITAAARRIIAELGAQGPRDKGKVMPRLVAELKGKADGREINTIVTELLAS
;
A
#
# COMPACT_ATOMS: atom_id res chain seq x y z
N MET A 1 -26.99 -44.78 1.73
CA MET A 1 -27.07 -43.41 1.17
C MET A 1 -26.24 -42.53 2.08
N GLU A 2 -24.95 -42.37 1.76
CA GLU A 2 -24.02 -41.55 2.53
C GLU A 2 -24.24 -40.09 2.13
N THR A 3 -24.74 -39.28 3.05
CA THR A 3 -24.87 -37.84 2.88
C THR A 3 -23.49 -37.21 2.91
N GLY A 4 -22.91 -37.01 1.73
CA GLY A 4 -21.69 -36.24 1.53
C GLY A 4 -21.86 -34.84 2.09
N SER A 5 -21.15 -34.56 3.20
CA SER A 5 -21.00 -33.22 3.76
C SER A 5 -20.29 -32.34 2.74
N GLN A 6 -20.97 -31.32 2.22
CA GLN A 6 -20.31 -30.25 1.46
C GLN A 6 -19.38 -29.48 2.41
N PRO A 7 -18.10 -29.26 2.06
CA PRO A 7 -17.21 -28.43 2.85
C PRO A 7 -17.71 -26.98 2.79
N GLY A 8 -17.90 -26.38 3.96
CA GLY A 8 -18.33 -25.00 4.12
C GLY A 8 -17.49 -24.04 3.30
N SER A 9 -18.16 -23.22 2.51
CA SER A 9 -17.64 -22.00 1.93
C SER A 9 -17.07 -21.13 3.05
N GLN A 10 -15.75 -21.15 3.22
CA GLN A 10 -15.06 -20.20 4.08
C GLN A 10 -15.31 -18.81 3.47
N GLY A 11 -16.29 -18.09 4.02
CA GLY A 11 -16.59 -16.73 3.61
C GLY A 11 -15.31 -15.90 3.73
N VAL A 12 -14.87 -15.32 2.61
CA VAL A 12 -13.71 -14.43 2.59
C VAL A 12 -13.94 -13.35 3.65
N LYS A 13 -13.23 -13.43 4.77
CA LYS A 13 -13.31 -12.42 5.83
C LYS A 13 -12.82 -11.10 5.22
N VAL A 14 -13.71 -10.11 5.19
CA VAL A 14 -13.34 -8.75 4.76
C VAL A 14 -12.24 -8.26 5.71
N PRO A 15 -11.09 -7.81 5.21
CA PRO A 15 -10.00 -7.33 6.06
C PRO A 15 -10.44 -6.16 6.94
N PRO A 16 -10.04 -6.09 8.23
CA PRO A 16 -10.39 -5.02 9.14
C PRO A 16 -10.18 -3.61 8.57
N LEU A 17 -9.08 -3.38 7.83
CA LEU A 17 -8.81 -2.07 7.23
C LEU A 17 -9.82 -1.73 6.11
N LYS A 18 -10.22 -2.72 5.32
CA LYS A 18 -11.27 -2.56 4.30
C LYS A 18 -12.63 -2.27 4.94
N GLN A 19 -12.93 -2.88 6.09
CA GLN A 19 -14.13 -2.58 6.87
C GLN A 19 -14.09 -1.13 7.38
N LYS A 20 -12.96 -0.70 7.95
CA LYS A 20 -12.77 0.69 8.43
C LYS A 20 -13.00 1.71 7.32
N LEU A 21 -12.37 1.53 6.15
CA LEU A 21 -12.57 2.40 4.98
C LEU A 21 -14.05 2.47 4.57
N THR A 22 -14.74 1.33 4.59
CA THR A 22 -16.17 1.26 4.23
C THR A 22 -17.04 2.02 5.24
N GLU A 23 -16.74 1.92 6.54
CA GLU A 23 -17.49 2.64 7.56
C GLU A 23 -17.21 4.14 7.53
N ASP A 24 -15.94 4.53 7.41
CA ASP A 24 -15.53 5.93 7.30
C ASP A 24 -16.13 6.60 6.05
N LEU A 25 -16.30 5.85 4.95
CA LEU A 25 -17.01 6.33 3.76
C LEU A 25 -18.49 6.66 4.08
N LYS A 26 -19.18 5.81 4.84
CA LYS A 26 -20.58 6.09 5.24
C LYS A 26 -20.66 7.33 6.12
N ILE A 27 -19.71 7.48 7.05
CA ILE A 27 -19.62 8.65 7.93
C ILE A 27 -19.40 9.91 7.08
N ALA A 28 -18.44 9.90 6.16
CA ALA A 28 -18.15 11.02 5.27
C ALA A 28 -19.35 11.39 4.38
N MET A 29 -20.11 10.41 3.89
CA MET A 29 -21.34 10.65 3.13
C MET A 29 -22.43 11.32 3.96
N ARG A 30 -22.63 10.90 5.22
CA ARG A 30 -23.63 11.50 6.12
C ARG A 30 -23.22 12.87 6.63
N GLY A 31 -21.92 13.06 6.89
CA GLY A 31 -21.36 14.31 7.41
C GLY A 31 -21.09 15.37 6.34
N GLY A 32 -21.21 15.03 5.05
CA GLY A 32 -20.95 15.97 3.95
C GLY A 32 -19.47 16.28 3.72
N ASP A 33 -18.55 15.46 4.25
CA ASP A 33 -17.11 15.63 4.05
C ASP A 33 -16.71 15.17 2.64
N GLU A 34 -16.68 16.12 1.71
CA GLU A 34 -16.47 15.82 0.29
C GLU A 34 -15.07 15.30 -0.01
N VAL A 35 -14.05 15.87 0.65
CA VAL A 35 -12.64 15.49 0.44
C VAL A 35 -12.42 14.08 0.93
N ARG A 36 -12.84 13.75 2.15
CA ARG A 36 -12.70 12.40 2.70
C ARG A 36 -13.50 11.38 1.89
N ARG A 37 -14.73 11.73 1.50
CA ARG A 37 -15.59 10.88 0.66
C ARG A 37 -14.95 10.57 -0.69
N ALA A 38 -14.43 11.57 -1.40
CA ALA A 38 -13.78 11.38 -2.68
C ALA A 38 -12.51 10.55 -2.56
N THR A 39 -11.67 10.86 -1.57
CA THR A 39 -10.40 10.16 -1.28
C THR A 39 -10.64 8.69 -0.99
N ILE A 40 -11.57 8.36 -0.08
CA ILE A 40 -11.86 6.98 0.28
C ILE A 40 -12.45 6.20 -0.92
N ARG A 41 -13.31 6.82 -1.75
CA ARG A 41 -13.83 6.17 -2.95
C ARG A 41 -12.72 5.81 -3.93
N LEU A 42 -11.77 6.72 -4.16
CA LEU A 42 -10.64 6.48 -5.04
C LEU A 42 -9.76 5.34 -4.52
N VAL A 43 -9.43 5.34 -3.21
CA VAL A 43 -8.60 4.26 -2.65
C VAL A 43 -9.32 2.92 -2.66
N MET A 44 -10.63 2.88 -2.40
CA MET A 44 -11.43 1.65 -2.51
C MET A 44 -11.48 1.12 -3.95
N ALA A 45 -11.56 2.00 -4.94
CA ALA A 45 -11.47 1.62 -6.35
C ALA A 45 -10.07 1.06 -6.69
N ALA A 46 -9.00 1.69 -6.21
CA ALA A 46 -7.63 1.19 -6.37
C ALA A 46 -7.46 -0.21 -5.76
N ILE A 47 -7.94 -0.41 -4.52
CA ILE A 47 -7.95 -1.73 -3.86
C ILE A 47 -8.69 -2.75 -4.73
N LYS A 48 -9.90 -2.42 -5.20
CA LYS A 48 -10.70 -3.32 -6.03
C LYS A 48 -10.01 -3.67 -7.35
N ASN A 49 -9.37 -2.70 -7.99
CA ASN A 49 -8.61 -2.90 -9.22
C ASN A 49 -7.42 -3.83 -8.98
N THR A 50 -6.73 -3.70 -7.85
CA THR A 50 -5.63 -4.61 -7.48
C THR A 50 -6.13 -6.02 -7.18
N GLU A 51 -7.29 -6.18 -6.51
CA GLU A 51 -7.92 -7.50 -6.30
C GLU A 51 -8.27 -8.18 -7.62
N ILE A 52 -8.81 -7.42 -8.58
CA ILE A 52 -9.13 -7.92 -9.93
C ILE A 52 -7.85 -8.34 -10.65
N ALA A 53 -6.83 -7.48 -10.65
CA ALA A 53 -5.56 -7.75 -11.33
C ALA A 53 -4.82 -8.98 -10.77
N ARG A 54 -4.92 -9.21 -9.45
CA ARG A 54 -4.29 -10.36 -8.78
C ARG A 54 -5.23 -11.58 -8.69
N GLN A 55 -6.48 -11.43 -9.13
CA GLN A 55 -7.54 -12.43 -8.99
C GLN A 55 -7.67 -12.98 -7.55
N THR A 56 -7.39 -12.14 -6.56
CA THR A 56 -7.38 -12.53 -5.14
C THR A 56 -7.77 -11.35 -4.24
N PRO A 57 -8.53 -11.57 -3.15
CA PRO A 57 -8.76 -10.56 -2.13
C PRO A 57 -7.44 -10.06 -1.53
N LEU A 58 -7.35 -8.77 -1.24
CA LEU A 58 -6.20 -8.23 -0.52
C LEU A 58 -6.37 -8.45 0.98
N ASP A 59 -5.27 -8.71 1.67
CA ASP A 59 -5.22 -8.60 3.13
C ASP A 59 -4.91 -7.16 3.57
N ASP A 60 -4.91 -6.89 4.88
CA ASP A 60 -4.66 -5.55 5.41
C ASP A 60 -3.30 -4.98 4.98
N GLY A 61 -2.24 -5.81 4.93
CA GLY A 61 -0.93 -5.33 4.54
C GLY A 61 -0.83 -4.98 3.05
N ASP A 62 -1.53 -5.72 2.19
CA ASP A 62 -1.65 -5.41 0.77
C ASP A 62 -2.51 -4.15 0.53
N ILE A 63 -3.54 -3.94 1.35
CA ILE A 63 -4.33 -2.69 1.35
C ILE A 63 -3.46 -1.51 1.78
N LEU A 64 -2.68 -1.65 2.85
CA LEU A 64 -1.72 -0.62 3.29
C LEU A 64 -0.74 -0.26 2.17
N GLY A 65 -0.23 -1.26 1.45
CA GLY A 65 0.64 -1.03 0.27
C GLY A 65 -0.07 -0.21 -0.83
N THR A 66 -1.35 -0.49 -1.08
CA THR A 66 -2.15 0.30 -2.02
C THR A 66 -2.32 1.75 -1.56
N ILE A 67 -2.63 1.97 -0.28
CA ILE A 67 -2.78 3.32 0.30
C ILE A 67 -1.45 4.09 0.24
N ALA A 68 -0.32 3.44 0.58
CA ALA A 68 1.00 4.06 0.54
C ALA A 68 1.38 4.51 -0.89
N LYS A 69 1.02 3.70 -1.88
CA LYS A 69 1.20 4.06 -3.30
C LYS A 69 0.35 5.28 -3.69
N GLU A 70 -0.89 5.40 -3.20
CA GLU A 70 -1.72 6.58 -3.47
C GLU A 70 -1.15 7.84 -2.79
N VAL A 71 -0.65 7.74 -1.56
CA VAL A 71 0.05 8.86 -0.87
C VAL A 71 1.25 9.34 -1.69
N ARG A 72 2.07 8.42 -2.20
CA ARG A 72 3.20 8.76 -3.07
C ARG A 72 2.76 9.49 -4.33
N GLN A 73 1.70 9.03 -5.00
CA GLN A 73 1.16 9.72 -6.18
C GLN A 73 0.71 11.15 -5.86
N ARG A 74 0.08 11.36 -4.69
CA ARG A 74 -0.28 12.72 -4.23
C ARG A 74 0.96 13.58 -4.01
N GLN A 75 2.01 13.04 -3.39
CA GLN A 75 3.27 13.76 -3.21
C GLN A 75 3.91 14.17 -4.55
N GLU A 76 3.94 13.26 -5.53
CA GLU A 76 4.44 13.52 -6.88
C GLU A 76 3.59 14.61 -7.59
N SER A 77 2.26 14.55 -7.45
CA SER A 77 1.33 15.58 -7.96
C SER A 77 1.54 16.94 -7.29
N ILE A 78 1.72 16.98 -5.96
CA ILE A 78 2.01 18.20 -5.20
C ILE A 78 3.25 18.89 -5.76
N ASP A 79 4.34 18.14 -5.96
CA ASP A 79 5.60 18.68 -6.48
C ASP A 79 5.44 19.20 -7.92
N ALA A 80 4.67 18.48 -8.76
CA ALA A 80 4.37 18.91 -10.11
C ALA A 80 3.52 20.19 -10.15
N PHE A 81 2.48 20.30 -9.31
CA PHE A 81 1.63 21.49 -9.22
C PHE A 81 2.34 22.69 -8.60
N LYS A 82 3.25 22.48 -7.64
CA LYS A 82 4.14 23.53 -7.12
C LYS A 82 5.02 24.09 -8.25
N LYS A 83 5.65 23.23 -9.05
CA LYS A 83 6.45 23.64 -10.21
C LYS A 83 5.61 24.36 -11.28
N GLY A 84 4.35 23.94 -11.45
CA GLY A 84 3.41 24.54 -12.38
C GLY A 84 2.68 25.79 -11.88
N ASN A 85 3.01 26.30 -10.68
CA ASN A 85 2.34 27.43 -10.04
C ASN A 85 0.81 27.27 -9.93
N ARG A 86 0.35 26.08 -9.52
CA ARG A 86 -1.07 25.72 -9.33
C ARG A 86 -1.40 25.47 -7.84
N PRO A 87 -1.41 26.51 -7.00
CA PRO A 87 -1.59 26.37 -5.55
C PRO A 87 -2.96 25.80 -5.16
N ASP A 88 -3.99 26.03 -5.97
CA ASP A 88 -5.32 25.44 -5.81
C ASP A 88 -5.28 23.91 -5.83
N LEU A 89 -4.50 23.34 -6.75
CA LEU A 89 -4.33 21.90 -6.85
C LEU A 89 -3.44 21.35 -5.74
N VAL A 90 -2.40 22.08 -5.33
CA VAL A 90 -1.55 21.71 -4.20
C VAL A 90 -2.38 21.51 -2.93
N VAL A 91 -3.23 22.48 -2.59
CA VAL A 91 -4.09 22.40 -1.39
C VAL A 91 -5.02 21.19 -1.45
N ARG A 92 -5.56 20.89 -2.64
CA ARG A 92 -6.42 19.71 -2.82
C ARG A 92 -5.65 18.41 -2.59
N GLU A 93 -4.49 18.24 -3.21
CA GLU A 93 -3.69 17.02 -3.06
C GLU A 93 -3.17 16.86 -1.63
N GLU A 94 -2.80 17.94 -0.94
CA GLU A 94 -2.40 17.92 0.47
C GLU A 94 -3.55 17.48 1.39
N ALA A 95 -4.78 17.94 1.11
CA ALA A 95 -5.97 17.54 1.87
C ALA A 95 -6.32 16.05 1.64
N GLU A 96 -6.25 15.56 0.40
CA GLU A 96 -6.46 14.13 0.11
C GLU A 96 -5.37 13.26 0.76
N MET A 97 -4.11 13.70 0.68
CA MET A 97 -2.97 13.00 1.29
C MET A 97 -3.09 12.91 2.81
N ALA A 98 -3.57 13.97 3.47
CA ALA A 98 -3.83 13.96 4.92
C ALA A 98 -4.84 12.87 5.30
N VAL A 99 -5.94 12.73 4.55
CA VAL A 99 -6.94 11.66 4.78
C VAL A 99 -6.32 10.28 4.63
N LEU A 100 -5.51 10.04 3.60
CA LEU A 100 -4.87 8.72 3.39
C LEU A 100 -3.89 8.37 4.50
N ASN A 101 -3.14 9.35 5.02
CA ASN A 101 -2.17 9.16 6.09
C ASN A 101 -2.81 8.70 7.41
N GLU A 102 -4.10 8.97 7.65
CA GLU A 102 -4.84 8.46 8.81
C GLU A 102 -4.95 6.91 8.81
N TYR A 103 -4.79 6.28 7.65
CA TYR A 103 -4.90 4.83 7.49
C TYR A 103 -3.55 4.11 7.45
N LEU A 104 -2.44 4.85 7.39
CA LEU A 104 -1.11 4.28 7.27
C LEU A 104 -0.40 4.26 8.64
N PRO A 105 0.34 3.19 8.96
CA PRO A 105 1.37 3.29 9.97
C PRO A 105 2.48 4.24 9.46
N ARG A 106 3.36 4.68 10.36
CA ARG A 106 4.57 5.42 9.98
C ARG A 106 5.26 4.72 8.82
N GLN A 107 5.33 5.40 7.68
CA GLN A 107 6.02 4.91 6.51
C GLN A 107 7.53 5.04 6.74
N MET A 108 8.26 4.03 6.30
CA MET A 108 9.71 4.02 6.36
C MET A 108 10.28 4.91 5.27
N THR A 109 11.32 5.65 5.64
CA THR A 109 12.16 6.41 4.72
C THR A 109 12.97 5.49 3.83
N ARG A 110 13.48 6.00 2.70
CA ARG A 110 14.35 5.23 1.80
C ARG A 110 15.59 4.72 2.54
N GLU A 111 16.12 5.50 3.45
CA GLU A 111 17.28 5.17 4.29
C GLU A 111 16.95 4.00 5.23
N GLU A 112 15.80 4.03 5.90
CA GLU A 112 15.33 2.94 6.78
C GLU A 112 15.08 1.65 5.97
N ILE A 113 14.48 1.74 4.78
CA ILE A 113 14.29 0.59 3.89
C ILE A 113 15.64 0.02 3.43
N THR A 114 16.59 0.90 3.09
CA THR A 114 17.94 0.51 2.68
C THR A 114 18.69 -0.20 3.80
N ALA A 115 18.60 0.30 5.03
CA ALA A 115 19.19 -0.32 6.20
C ALA A 115 18.61 -1.73 6.45
N ALA A 116 17.27 -1.87 6.38
CA ALA A 116 16.60 -3.17 6.49
C ALA A 116 17.03 -4.14 5.36
N ALA A 117 17.10 -3.65 4.12
CA ALA A 117 17.55 -4.45 2.99
C ALA A 117 18.98 -4.95 3.14
N ARG A 118 19.92 -4.08 3.55
CA ARG A 118 21.32 -4.47 3.81
C ARG A 118 21.43 -5.53 4.90
N ARG A 119 20.67 -5.37 5.99
CA ARG A 119 20.62 -6.36 7.07
C ARG A 119 20.17 -7.73 6.55
N ILE A 120 19.08 -7.78 5.79
CA ILE A 120 18.56 -9.05 5.24
C ILE A 120 19.52 -9.66 4.20
N ILE A 121 20.13 -8.83 3.34
CA ILE A 121 21.15 -9.27 2.38
C ILE A 121 22.32 -9.96 3.10
N ALA A 122 22.83 -9.34 4.17
CA ALA A 122 23.91 -9.91 4.98
C ALA A 122 23.49 -11.21 5.69
N GLU A 123 22.31 -11.23 6.32
CA GLU A 123 21.78 -12.41 7.01
C GLU A 123 21.56 -13.61 6.08
N LEU A 124 21.20 -13.35 4.82
CA LEU A 124 20.98 -14.39 3.80
C LEU A 124 22.23 -14.70 2.96
N GLY A 125 23.35 -14.02 3.20
CA GLY A 125 24.56 -14.12 2.37
C GLY A 125 24.27 -13.88 0.88
N ALA A 126 23.44 -12.89 0.55
CA ALA A 126 23.15 -12.50 -0.82
C ALA A 126 24.32 -11.71 -1.41
N GLN A 127 24.80 -12.10 -2.58
CA GLN A 127 26.01 -11.56 -3.20
C GLN A 127 25.79 -10.99 -4.61
N GLY A 128 24.56 -11.05 -5.14
CA GLY A 128 24.30 -10.46 -6.45
C GLY A 128 22.86 -10.60 -6.94
N PRO A 129 22.57 -10.26 -8.21
CA PRO A 129 21.19 -10.15 -8.72
C PRO A 129 20.41 -11.47 -8.65
N ARG A 130 21.11 -12.61 -8.77
CA ARG A 130 20.54 -13.97 -8.68
C ARG A 130 19.93 -14.25 -7.31
N ASP A 131 20.42 -13.57 -6.28
CA ASP A 131 19.94 -13.71 -4.90
C ASP A 131 18.74 -12.80 -4.57
N LYS A 132 18.30 -11.95 -5.51
CA LYS A 132 17.11 -11.12 -5.30
C LYS A 132 15.89 -11.96 -4.92
N GLY A 133 15.75 -13.16 -5.50
CA GLY A 133 14.66 -14.08 -5.21
C GLY A 133 14.61 -14.59 -3.76
N LYS A 134 15.74 -14.64 -3.05
CA LYS A 134 15.78 -15.02 -1.62
C LYS A 134 15.58 -13.81 -0.68
N VAL A 135 16.03 -12.62 -1.09
CA VAL A 135 15.93 -11.38 -0.29
C VAL A 135 14.52 -10.80 -0.31
N MET A 136 13.91 -10.71 -1.50
CA MET A 136 12.63 -10.03 -1.71
C MET A 136 11.48 -10.56 -0.82
N PRO A 137 11.21 -11.88 -0.74
CA PRO A 137 10.10 -12.38 0.04
C PRO A 137 10.21 -12.02 1.53
N ARG A 138 11.43 -12.09 2.07
CA ARG A 138 11.69 -11.79 3.49
C ARG A 138 11.54 -10.31 3.79
N LEU A 139 12.12 -9.46 2.94
CA LEU A 139 12.05 -8.01 3.12
C LEU A 139 10.62 -7.48 2.93
N VAL A 140 9.89 -7.97 1.92
CA VAL A 140 8.49 -7.59 1.69
C VAL A 140 7.61 -8.04 2.86
N ALA A 141 7.81 -9.22 3.41
CA ALA A 141 7.07 -9.68 4.58
C ALA A 141 7.34 -8.81 5.81
N GLU A 142 8.60 -8.43 6.05
CA GLU A 142 8.99 -7.61 7.20
C GLU A 142 8.48 -6.16 7.09
N LEU A 143 8.51 -5.60 5.88
CA LEU A 143 8.15 -4.20 5.62
C LEU A 143 6.71 -4.02 5.14
N LYS A 144 5.90 -5.08 5.19
CA LYS A 144 4.52 -5.07 4.69
C LYS A 144 3.71 -3.96 5.34
N GLY A 145 3.14 -3.08 4.51
CA GLY A 145 2.34 -1.92 4.94
C GLY A 145 3.13 -0.75 5.54
N LYS A 146 4.44 -0.87 5.68
CA LYS A 146 5.35 0.20 6.16
C LYS A 146 6.22 0.79 5.06
N ALA A 147 6.33 0.10 3.92
CA ALA A 147 7.03 0.56 2.74
C ALA A 147 6.35 0.05 1.47
N ASP A 148 6.50 0.81 0.38
CA ASP A 148 6.00 0.44 -0.93
C ASP A 148 6.81 -0.70 -1.55
N GLY A 149 6.13 -1.71 -2.11
CA GLY A 149 6.77 -2.88 -2.70
C GLY A 149 7.65 -2.58 -3.92
N ARG A 150 7.35 -1.52 -4.69
CA ARG A 150 8.21 -1.10 -5.80
C ARG A 150 9.47 -0.44 -5.27
N GLU A 151 9.36 0.42 -4.26
CA GLU A 151 10.53 1.03 -3.61
C GLU A 151 11.45 -0.03 -3.00
N ILE A 152 10.89 -1.02 -2.31
CA ILE A 152 11.63 -2.19 -1.82
C ILE A 152 12.37 -2.90 -2.97
N ASN A 153 11.68 -3.15 -4.08
CA ASN A 153 12.26 -3.81 -5.24
C ASN A 153 13.42 -3.01 -5.86
N THR A 154 13.24 -1.70 -6.01
CA THR A 154 14.26 -0.78 -6.52
C THR A 154 15.51 -0.82 -5.65
N ILE A 155 15.37 -0.62 -4.35
CA ILE A 155 16.49 -0.60 -3.39
C ILE A 155 17.24 -1.93 -3.39
N VAL A 156 16.53 -3.07 -3.33
CA VAL A 156 17.18 -4.39 -3.37
C VAL A 156 17.92 -4.59 -4.70
N THR A 157 17.36 -4.11 -5.81
CA THR A 157 18.03 -4.20 -7.12
C THR A 157 19.30 -3.38 -7.15
N GLU A 158 19.26 -2.14 -6.65
CA GLU A 158 20.44 -1.26 -6.55
C GLU A 158 21.53 -1.88 -5.67
N LEU A 159 21.17 -2.45 -4.51
CA LEU A 159 22.12 -3.05 -3.58
C LEU A 159 22.75 -4.35 -4.10
N LEU A 160 22.04 -5.10 -4.94
CA LEU A 160 22.51 -6.38 -5.50
C LEU A 160 23.00 -6.26 -6.94
N ALA A 161 23.02 -5.07 -7.54
CA ALA A 161 23.56 -4.84 -8.88
C ALA A 161 25.09 -4.88 -8.94
N SER A 162 25.75 -4.99 -7.78
CA SER A 162 27.21 -5.15 -7.64
C SER A 162 27.64 -6.60 -7.85
#